data_AF-A0A2W6C2S0-F1
#
_entry.id   AF-A0A2W6C2S0-F1
#
_cell.length_a   1.000
_cell.length_b   1.000
_cell.length_c   1.000
_cell.angle_alpha   90.00
_cell.angle_beta   90.00
_cell.angle_gamma   90.00
#
_symmetry.space_group_name_H-M   'P 1'
#
loop_
_entity.id
_entity.type
_entity.pdbx_description
1 polymer ?
#
loop_
_entity_poly.entity_id
_entity_poly.type
_entity_poly.pdbx_seq_one_letter_code
_entity_poly.pdbx_strand_id
1 'polypeptide(L)'
;MAVHPARRRQLLPPSPQEQARRAEETAAWRAERDRQDADRRPARRAAVCTGPPVRDPDAAADCHCGCHPKPANAELHDGGLSCGCQLTAEERKRAWEEFAGQLDGLGVDAGIQSGEAELARHAQDLGVTAQWRPVAAPFVITGNVDGRGFYLRERHGSYHDGRGASGSREL
;
A
#
# COMPACT_ATOMS: atom_id res chain seq x y z
N MET A 1 24.70 -1.47 20.43
CA MET A 1 23.54 -1.88 19.61
C MET A 1 23.89 -3.22 18.95
N ALA A 2 23.22 -4.30 19.32
CA ALA A 2 23.45 -5.61 18.71
C ALA A 2 22.71 -5.66 17.37
N VAL A 3 23.46 -5.62 16.27
CA VAL A 3 22.89 -5.79 14.93
C VAL A 3 22.55 -7.26 14.78
N HIS A 4 21.26 -7.60 14.75
CA HIS A 4 20.85 -8.97 14.46
C HIS A 4 21.41 -9.36 13.08
N PRO A 5 22.10 -10.52 12.95
CA PRO A 5 22.63 -10.94 11.67
C PRO A 5 21.47 -11.10 10.70
N ALA A 6 21.56 -10.43 9.54
CA ALA A 6 20.57 -10.54 8.48
C ALA A 6 20.38 -12.03 8.16
N ARG A 7 19.13 -12.51 8.21
CA ARG A 7 18.83 -13.90 7.83
C ARG A 7 19.22 -14.04 6.36
N ARG A 8 20.33 -14.74 6.07
CA ARG A 8 20.91 -14.93 4.71
C ARG A 8 19.91 -15.38 3.63
N ARG A 9 18.75 -15.93 4.01
CA ARG A 9 17.67 -16.31 3.10
C ARG A 9 16.88 -15.14 2.49
N GLN A 10 17.07 -13.90 2.94
CA GLN A 10 16.27 -12.74 2.48
C GLN A 10 16.84 -12.01 1.25
N LEU A 11 18.05 -12.32 0.78
CA LEU A 11 18.73 -11.51 -0.25
C LEU A 11 18.84 -12.18 -1.64
N LEU A 12 18.63 -13.50 -1.73
CA LEU A 12 18.62 -14.20 -3.01
C LEU A 12 17.18 -14.31 -3.52
N PRO A 13 16.98 -14.21 -4.85
CA PRO A 13 15.64 -14.36 -5.38
C PRO A 13 15.23 -15.82 -5.14
N PRO A 14 13.94 -16.09 -4.93
CA PRO A 14 13.47 -17.48 -4.96
C PRO A 14 13.90 -18.13 -6.29
N SER A 15 14.29 -19.40 -6.24
CA SER A 15 14.56 -20.19 -7.43
C SER A 15 13.34 -20.22 -8.38
N PRO A 16 13.49 -20.51 -9.67
CA PRO A 16 12.36 -20.62 -10.58
C PRO A 16 11.25 -21.58 -10.09
N GLN A 17 11.65 -22.69 -9.45
CA GLN A 17 10.70 -23.63 -8.83
C GLN A 17 9.95 -23.01 -7.65
N GLU A 18 10.63 -22.26 -6.78
CA GLU A 18 9.98 -21.55 -5.68
C GLU A 18 9.08 -20.40 -6.16
N GLN A 19 9.46 -19.73 -7.26
CA GLN A 19 8.63 -18.71 -7.90
C GLN A 19 7.33 -19.32 -8.45
N ALA A 20 7.43 -20.44 -9.17
CA ALA A 20 6.27 -21.16 -9.69
C ALA A 20 5.33 -21.60 -8.56
N ARG A 21 5.88 -22.24 -7.51
CA ARG A 21 5.10 -22.63 -6.33
C ARG A 21 4.41 -21.43 -5.67
N ARG A 22 5.11 -20.32 -5.47
CA ARG A 22 4.51 -19.09 -4.88
C ARG A 22 3.41 -18.51 -5.77
N ALA A 23 3.55 -18.59 -7.09
CA ALA A 23 2.54 -18.15 -8.03
C ALA A 23 1.27 -19.02 -7.92
N GLU A 24 1.43 -20.34 -7.84
CA GLU A 24 0.32 -21.29 -7.60
C GLU A 24 -0.36 -21.04 -6.26
N GLU A 25 0.41 -20.91 -5.17
CA GLU A 25 -0.11 -20.57 -3.83
C GLU A 25 -0.87 -19.24 -3.84
N THR A 26 -0.34 -18.23 -4.53
CA THR A 26 -0.98 -16.91 -4.67
C THR A 26 -2.28 -17.02 -5.47
N ALA A 27 -2.29 -17.80 -6.55
CA ALA A 27 -3.49 -18.02 -7.36
C ALA A 27 -4.57 -18.76 -6.56
N ALA A 28 -4.20 -19.80 -5.81
CA ALA A 28 -5.11 -20.54 -4.94
C ALA A 28 -5.69 -19.64 -3.83
N TRP A 29 -4.85 -18.83 -3.19
CA TRP A 29 -5.29 -17.87 -2.18
C TRP A 29 -6.25 -16.82 -2.76
N ARG A 30 -5.98 -16.28 -3.95
CA ARG A 30 -6.89 -15.35 -4.64
C ARG A 30 -8.23 -16.01 -4.94
N ALA A 31 -8.23 -17.22 -5.50
CA ALA A 31 -9.45 -17.94 -5.82
C ALA A 31 -10.30 -18.24 -4.58
N GLU A 32 -9.67 -18.60 -3.45
CA GLU A 32 -10.37 -18.79 -2.17
C GLU A 32 -10.95 -17.48 -1.65
N ARG A 33 -10.18 -16.39 -1.68
CA ARG A 33 -10.66 -15.07 -1.27
C ARG A 33 -11.85 -14.63 -2.12
N ASP A 34 -11.77 -14.78 -3.45
CA ASP A 34 -12.83 -14.38 -4.36
C ASP A 34 -14.13 -15.20 -4.13
N ARG A 35 -14.00 -16.50 -3.78
CA ARG A 35 -15.15 -17.31 -3.31
C ARG A 35 -15.75 -16.75 -2.01
N GLN A 36 -14.92 -16.49 -1.00
CA GLN A 36 -15.39 -15.93 0.27
C GLN A 36 -16.06 -14.56 0.10
N ASP A 37 -15.55 -13.73 -0.81
CA ASP A 37 -16.13 -12.44 -1.13
C ASP A 37 -17.48 -12.60 -1.83
N ALA A 38 -17.59 -13.52 -2.80
CA ALA A 38 -18.85 -13.84 -3.47
C ALA A 38 -19.91 -14.35 -2.47
N ASP A 39 -19.53 -15.24 -1.56
CA ASP A 39 -20.42 -15.79 -0.52
C ASP A 39 -20.90 -14.73 0.46
N ARG A 40 -20.03 -13.77 0.83
CA ARG A 40 -20.34 -12.69 1.77
C ARG A 40 -21.10 -11.53 1.12
N ARG A 41 -21.00 -11.36 -0.20
CA ARG A 41 -21.55 -10.20 -0.93
C ARG A 41 -23.03 -9.93 -0.63
N PRO A 42 -23.95 -10.93 -0.63
CA PRO A 42 -25.36 -10.66 -0.36
C PRO A 42 -25.61 -10.05 1.03
N ALA A 43 -24.94 -10.58 2.06
CA ALA A 43 -25.06 -10.07 3.43
C ALA A 43 -24.47 -8.66 3.56
N ARG A 44 -23.33 -8.40 2.90
CA ARG A 44 -22.72 -7.05 2.87
C ARG A 44 -23.65 -6.04 2.20
N ARG A 45 -24.24 -6.40 1.06
CA ARG A 45 -25.19 -5.54 0.34
C ARG A 45 -26.43 -5.24 1.17
N ALA A 46 -27.00 -6.25 1.83
CA ALA A 46 -28.13 -6.04 2.72
C ALA A 46 -27.80 -5.04 3.84
N ALA A 47 -26.64 -5.18 4.47
CA ALA A 47 -26.20 -4.27 5.52
C ALA A 47 -25.93 -2.83 5.01
N VAL A 48 -25.37 -2.67 3.81
CA VAL A 48 -25.23 -1.35 3.16
C VAL A 48 -26.59 -0.69 2.98
N CYS A 49 -27.60 -1.42 2.52
CA CYS A 49 -28.94 -0.88 2.30
C CYS A 49 -29.68 -0.50 3.60
N THR A 50 -29.23 -0.97 4.77
CA THR A 50 -29.78 -0.56 6.08
C THR A 50 -29.06 0.63 6.71
N GLY A 51 -27.91 1.03 6.15
CA GLY A 51 -27.07 2.09 6.68
C GLY A 51 -27.40 3.49 6.14
N PRO A 52 -26.51 4.47 6.36
CA PRO A 52 -26.59 5.77 5.71
C PRO A 52 -26.67 5.63 4.17
N PRO A 53 -27.34 6.57 3.48
CA PRO A 53 -27.51 6.50 2.04
C PRO A 53 -26.14 6.55 1.32
N VAL A 54 -25.97 5.64 0.36
CA VAL A 54 -24.83 5.61 -0.58
C VAL A 54 -25.35 5.76 -2.01
N ARG A 55 -24.49 6.23 -2.94
CA ARG A 55 -24.86 6.45 -4.34
C ARG A 55 -25.10 5.12 -5.07
N ASP A 56 -24.21 4.15 -4.85
CA ASP A 56 -24.23 2.82 -5.46
C ASP A 56 -24.02 1.75 -4.37
N PRO A 57 -25.11 1.09 -3.92
CA PRO A 57 -25.06 0.02 -2.93
C PRO A 57 -24.25 -1.20 -3.37
N ASP A 58 -24.18 -1.47 -4.67
CA ASP A 58 -23.43 -2.60 -5.21
C ASP A 58 -21.93 -2.29 -5.19
N ALA A 59 -21.52 -1.08 -5.62
CA ALA A 59 -20.13 -0.63 -5.46
C ALA A 59 -19.69 -0.56 -3.99
N ALA A 60 -20.59 -0.17 -3.08
CA ALA A 60 -20.32 -0.19 -1.64
C ALA A 60 -20.20 -1.63 -1.09
N ALA A 61 -21.03 -2.56 -1.56
CA ALA A 61 -20.98 -3.98 -1.22
C ALA A 61 -19.72 -4.67 -1.75
N ASP A 62 -19.09 -4.13 -2.79
CA ASP A 62 -17.86 -4.65 -3.38
C ASP A 62 -16.59 -3.94 -2.84
N CYS A 63 -16.71 -2.87 -2.03
CA CYS A 63 -15.56 -2.14 -1.48
C CYS A 63 -14.76 -2.92 -0.43
N HIS A 64 -13.43 -2.95 -0.49
CA HIS A 64 -12.57 -3.54 0.56
C HIS A 64 -12.09 -2.54 1.63
N CYS A 65 -12.59 -1.30 1.59
CA CYS A 65 -12.20 -0.19 2.48
C CYS A 65 -12.55 -0.41 3.96
N GLY A 66 -13.26 -1.49 4.32
CA GLY A 66 -13.70 -1.79 5.69
C GLY A 66 -14.70 -0.79 6.28
N CYS A 67 -15.07 0.24 5.52
CA CYS A 67 -15.98 1.30 5.93
C CYS A 67 -17.43 0.81 5.98
N HIS A 68 -17.83 -0.10 5.09
CA HIS A 68 -19.13 -0.78 5.14
C HIS A 68 -18.97 -2.21 5.65
N PRO A 69 -19.84 -2.69 6.57
CA PRO A 69 -21.16 -2.16 6.91
C PRO A 69 -21.18 -1.17 8.08
N LYS A 70 -20.03 -0.63 8.52
CA LYS A 70 -20.05 0.35 9.61
C LYS A 70 -20.85 1.59 9.15
N PRO A 71 -21.60 2.24 10.07
CA PRO A 71 -22.20 3.52 9.77
C PRO A 71 -21.11 4.47 9.28
N ALA A 72 -21.33 5.11 8.14
CA ALA A 72 -20.41 6.12 7.66
C ALA A 72 -20.30 7.23 8.72
N ASN A 73 -19.07 7.60 9.07
CA ASN A 73 -18.86 8.80 9.87
C ASN A 73 -19.08 10.01 8.96
N ALA A 74 -20.14 10.78 9.25
CA ALA A 74 -20.53 11.96 8.48
C ALA A 74 -19.39 13.00 8.42
N GLU A 75 -18.58 13.10 9.47
CA GLU A 75 -17.46 14.05 9.53
C GLU A 75 -16.23 13.61 8.73
N LEU A 76 -16.04 12.31 8.52
CA LEU A 76 -14.85 11.79 7.83
C LEU A 76 -15.07 11.64 6.31
N HIS A 77 -16.27 11.23 5.89
CA HIS A 77 -16.53 10.83 4.50
C HIS A 77 -17.88 11.28 3.95
N ASP A 78 -18.46 12.37 4.49
CA ASP A 78 -19.74 12.93 4.04
C ASP A 78 -20.84 11.85 3.91
N GLY A 79 -20.98 11.04 4.98
CA GLY A 79 -21.94 9.95 5.03
C GLY A 79 -21.66 8.80 4.05
N GLY A 80 -20.48 8.76 3.43
CA GLY A 80 -20.08 7.76 2.42
C GLY A 80 -20.14 8.28 0.99
N LEU A 81 -20.70 9.46 0.74
CA LEU A 81 -20.86 10.02 -0.62
C LEU A 81 -19.54 10.41 -1.28
N SER A 82 -18.55 10.81 -0.48
CA SER A 82 -17.19 11.11 -0.94
C SER A 82 -16.24 9.93 -0.80
N CYS A 83 -16.73 8.75 -0.39
CA CYS A 83 -15.88 7.56 -0.28
C CYS A 83 -15.31 7.18 -1.64
N GLY A 84 -14.03 6.84 -1.71
CA GLY A 84 -13.37 6.47 -2.98
C GLY A 84 -14.01 5.29 -3.73
N CYS A 85 -14.83 4.45 -3.08
CA CYS A 85 -15.59 3.39 -3.75
C CYS A 85 -16.88 3.87 -4.43
N GLN A 86 -17.37 5.07 -4.08
CA GLN A 86 -18.55 5.70 -4.67
C GLN A 86 -18.19 6.65 -5.82
N LEU A 87 -16.89 6.88 -6.03
CA LEU A 87 -16.36 7.72 -7.09
C LEU A 87 -16.19 6.92 -8.40
N THR A 88 -16.54 7.54 -9.52
CA THR A 88 -16.21 7.03 -10.86
C THR A 88 -14.69 6.98 -11.07
N ALA A 89 -14.24 6.33 -12.15
CA ALA A 89 -12.82 6.34 -12.50
C ALA A 89 -12.30 7.76 -12.72
N GLU A 90 -13.09 8.61 -13.38
CA GLU A 90 -12.80 10.01 -13.65
C GLU A 90 -12.79 10.85 -12.38
N GLU A 91 -13.78 10.66 -11.49
CA GLU A 91 -13.83 11.36 -10.19
C GLU A 91 -12.61 10.99 -9.33
N ARG A 92 -12.22 9.71 -9.29
CA ARG A 92 -11.00 9.26 -8.58
C ARG A 92 -9.74 9.87 -9.19
N LYS A 93 -9.63 9.88 -10.52
CA LYS A 93 -8.50 10.48 -11.22
C LYS A 93 -8.37 11.96 -10.87
N ARG A 94 -9.48 12.70 -10.93
CA ARG A 94 -9.53 14.12 -10.59
C ARG A 94 -9.17 14.37 -9.13
N ALA A 95 -9.72 13.59 -8.19
CA ALA A 95 -9.38 13.70 -6.77
C ALA A 95 -7.88 13.45 -6.52
N TRP A 96 -7.28 12.49 -7.24
CA TRP A 96 -5.85 12.25 -7.18
C TRP A 96 -5.01 13.40 -7.76
N GLU A 97 -5.40 13.95 -8.90
CA GLU A 97 -4.74 15.11 -9.52
C GLU A 97 -4.81 16.35 -8.61
N GLU A 98 -5.96 16.59 -7.98
CA GLU A 98 -6.13 17.68 -7.02
C GLU A 98 -5.24 17.48 -5.79
N PHE A 99 -5.24 16.27 -5.21
CA PHE A 99 -4.36 15.93 -4.11
C PHE A 99 -2.87 16.09 -4.48
N ALA A 100 -2.47 15.62 -5.66
CA ALA A 100 -1.10 15.78 -6.15
C ALA A 100 -0.73 17.27 -6.31
N GLY A 101 -1.63 18.09 -6.85
CA GLY A 101 -1.41 19.54 -6.95
C GLY A 101 -1.30 20.23 -5.58
N GLN A 102 -2.06 19.77 -4.58
CA GLN A 102 -1.92 20.26 -3.20
C GLN A 102 -0.56 19.89 -2.61
N LEU A 103 -0.07 18.67 -2.86
CA LEU A 103 1.24 18.22 -2.42
C LEU A 103 2.37 19.02 -3.08
N ASP A 104 2.29 19.28 -4.38
CA ASP A 104 3.25 20.13 -5.09
C ASP A 104 3.32 21.54 -4.49
N GLY A 105 2.17 22.06 -4.03
CA GLY A 105 2.06 23.36 -3.38
C GLY A 105 2.66 23.44 -1.97
N LEU A 106 2.91 22.31 -1.30
CA LEU A 106 3.52 22.27 0.04
C LEU A 106 5.05 22.46 0.02
N GLY A 107 5.67 22.40 -1.16
CA GLY A 107 7.11 22.47 -1.33
C GLY A 107 7.83 21.20 -0.87
N VAL A 108 9.11 21.09 -1.22
CA VAL A 108 9.96 19.96 -0.79
C VAL A 108 10.62 20.34 0.53
N ASP A 109 10.38 19.55 1.58
CA ASP A 109 11.07 19.68 2.87
C ASP A 109 12.59 19.61 2.65
N ALA A 110 13.34 20.57 3.22
CA ALA A 110 14.81 20.62 3.09
C ALA A 110 15.50 19.33 3.60
N GLY A 111 14.89 18.63 4.57
CA GLY A 111 15.30 17.31 5.02
C GLY A 111 15.22 16.26 3.92
N ILE A 112 14.17 16.30 3.07
CA ILE A 112 14.04 15.40 1.91
C ILE A 112 15.14 15.68 0.88
N GLN A 113 15.44 16.95 0.59
CA GLN A 113 16.50 17.32 -0.35
C GLN A 113 17.88 16.83 0.12
N SER A 114 18.19 16.99 1.40
CA SER A 114 19.43 16.45 1.98
C SER A 114 19.48 14.92 1.92
N GLY A 115 18.34 14.26 2.16
CA GLY A 115 18.18 12.82 2.07
C GLY A 115 18.30 12.26 0.64
N GLU A 116 17.94 13.03 -0.38
CA GLU A 116 18.13 12.64 -1.79
C GLU A 116 19.62 12.62 -2.18
N ALA A 117 20.38 13.65 -1.80
CA ALA A 117 21.81 13.71 -2.06
C ALA A 117 22.58 12.60 -1.31
N GLU A 118 22.22 12.37 -0.04
CA GLU A 118 22.78 11.26 0.74
C GLU A 118 22.42 9.90 0.11
N LEU A 119 21.17 9.69 -0.27
CA LEU A 119 20.75 8.47 -0.96
C LEU A 119 21.51 8.24 -2.26
N ALA A 120 21.67 9.28 -3.09
CA ALA A 120 22.37 9.17 -4.36
C ALA A 120 23.83 8.72 -4.16
N ARG A 121 24.52 9.29 -3.16
CA ARG A 121 25.88 8.88 -2.79
C ARG A 121 25.92 7.42 -2.33
N HIS A 122 25.04 7.01 -1.42
CA HIS A 122 24.99 5.62 -0.97
C HIS A 122 24.65 4.63 -2.10
N ALA A 123 23.75 5.02 -2.99
CA ALA A 123 23.38 4.22 -4.15
C ALA A 123 24.59 4.01 -5.07
N GLN A 124 25.34 5.07 -5.32
CA GLN A 124 26.59 5.02 -6.10
C GLN A 124 27.64 4.11 -5.44
N ASP A 125 27.90 4.28 -4.14
CA ASP A 125 28.88 3.47 -3.39
C ASP A 125 28.54 1.98 -3.41
N LEU A 126 27.25 1.65 -3.41
CA LEU A 126 26.75 0.27 -3.44
C LEU A 126 26.53 -0.28 -4.86
N GLY A 127 26.75 0.53 -5.90
CA GLY A 127 26.48 0.13 -7.28
C GLY A 127 25.00 -0.15 -7.57
N VAL A 128 24.08 0.46 -6.82
CA VAL A 128 22.63 0.33 -7.00
C VAL A 128 22.03 1.62 -7.56
N THR A 129 20.85 1.51 -8.16
CA THR A 129 20.02 2.69 -8.43
C THR A 129 19.04 2.87 -7.29
N ALA A 130 18.86 4.10 -6.80
CA ALA A 130 17.87 4.40 -5.77
C ALA A 130 17.33 5.81 -5.98
N GLN A 131 16.04 6.01 -5.72
CA GLN A 131 15.36 7.29 -5.79
C GLN A 131 14.31 7.39 -4.70
N TRP A 132 14.18 8.58 -4.12
CA TRP A 132 13.04 8.89 -3.27
C TRP A 132 11.77 8.99 -4.12
N ARG A 133 10.64 8.60 -3.53
CA ARG A 133 9.30 8.83 -4.06
C ARG A 133 8.56 9.74 -3.05
N PRO A 134 8.83 11.05 -3.09
CA PRO A 134 8.19 12.00 -2.19
C PRO A 134 6.83 12.38 -2.78
N VAL A 135 5.80 11.61 -2.45
CA VAL A 135 4.41 12.02 -2.78
C VAL A 135 3.69 12.39 -1.50
N ALA A 136 3.80 11.56 -0.46
CA ALA A 136 3.42 11.91 0.91
C ALA A 136 4.03 10.88 1.86
N ALA A 137 4.02 11.15 3.16
CA ALA A 137 4.30 10.11 4.15
C ALA A 137 3.36 8.91 3.92
N PRO A 138 3.85 7.66 3.96
CA PRO A 138 5.22 7.27 4.29
C PRO A 138 6.20 7.54 3.13
N PHE A 139 7.39 8.02 3.47
CA PHE A 139 8.44 8.18 2.47
C PHE A 139 8.88 6.82 1.94
N VAL A 140 9.15 6.75 0.64
CA VAL A 140 9.53 5.51 -0.03
C VAL A 140 10.82 5.72 -0.80
N ILE A 141 11.75 4.78 -0.66
CA ILE A 141 12.90 4.64 -1.54
C ILE A 141 12.62 3.47 -2.48
N THR A 142 12.75 3.70 -3.78
CA THR A 142 12.65 2.66 -4.81
C THR A 142 13.94 2.59 -5.60
N GLY A 143 14.28 1.43 -6.14
CA GLY A 143 15.56 1.29 -6.83
C GLY A 143 15.76 -0.07 -7.47
N ASN A 144 16.94 -0.30 -8.04
CA ASN A 144 17.35 -1.60 -8.58
C ASN A 144 18.74 -1.99 -8.11
N VAL A 145 18.90 -3.29 -7.80
CA VAL A 145 20.18 -3.97 -7.56
C VAL A 145 20.24 -5.21 -8.44
N ASP A 146 21.28 -5.37 -9.26
CA ASP A 146 21.47 -6.52 -10.17
C ASP A 146 20.23 -6.84 -11.02
N GLY A 147 19.59 -5.80 -11.57
CA GLY A 147 18.37 -5.94 -12.38
C GLY A 147 17.10 -6.25 -11.59
N ARG A 148 17.12 -6.13 -10.26
CA ARG A 148 15.94 -6.36 -9.40
C ARG A 148 15.48 -5.11 -8.69
N GLY A 149 14.20 -4.81 -8.86
CA GLY A 149 13.52 -3.74 -8.15
C GLY A 149 13.45 -3.98 -6.64
N PHE A 150 13.70 -2.94 -5.86
CA PHE A 150 13.40 -2.90 -4.44
C PHE A 150 12.49 -1.71 -4.10
N TYR A 151 11.75 -1.85 -3.01
CA TYR A 151 10.84 -0.85 -2.47
C TYR A 151 11.04 -0.85 -0.95
N LEU A 152 11.45 0.29 -0.40
CA LEU A 152 11.69 0.47 1.02
C LEU A 152 10.79 1.59 1.52
N ARG A 153 9.94 1.27 2.48
CA ARG A 153 9.01 2.20 3.11
C ARG A 153 9.55 2.64 4.46
N GLU A 154 9.58 3.95 4.67
CA GLU A 154 9.89 4.57 5.94
C GLU A 154 8.80 4.26 6.98
N ARG A 155 9.24 3.88 8.18
CA ARG A 155 8.46 3.77 9.41
C ARG A 155 9.35 4.14 10.59
N HIS A 156 9.02 5.24 11.28
CA HIS A 156 9.67 5.67 12.53
C HIS A 156 11.20 5.83 12.43
N GLY A 157 11.70 6.43 11.35
CA GLY A 157 13.12 6.63 11.07
C GLY A 157 13.84 5.40 10.51
N SER A 158 13.10 4.34 10.13
CA SER A 158 13.66 3.09 9.59
C SER A 158 12.99 2.70 8.28
N TYR A 159 13.74 2.07 7.36
CA TYR A 159 13.27 1.67 6.03
C TYR A 159 13.06 0.16 5.94
N HIS A 160 11.88 -0.27 5.51
CA HIS A 160 11.48 -1.69 5.46
C HIS A 160 10.91 -2.08 4.10
N ASP A 161 11.15 -3.32 3.67
CA ASP A 161 10.70 -3.84 2.36
C ASP A 161 9.21 -4.21 2.29
N GLY A 162 8.30 -3.48 2.95
CA GLY A 162 6.84 -3.65 2.85
C GLY A 162 6.27 -5.01 3.32
N ARG A 163 7.08 -6.06 3.47
CA ARG A 163 6.71 -7.41 3.94
C ARG A 163 6.91 -7.52 5.45
N GLY A 164 6.24 -6.62 6.16
CA GLY A 164 6.38 -6.37 7.59
C GLY A 164 6.80 -7.59 8.41
N ALA A 165 7.79 -7.38 9.26
CA ALA A 165 8.12 -8.22 10.39
C ALA A 165 6.90 -8.38 11.30
N SER A 166 6.02 -9.34 11.00
CA SER A 166 5.07 -9.88 11.96
C SER A 166 5.79 -11.00 12.71
N GLY A 167 6.46 -10.66 13.81
CA GLY A 167 7.24 -11.64 14.57
C GLY A 167 7.88 -11.12 15.85
N SER A 168 7.25 -10.18 16.57
CA SER A 168 7.49 -10.05 18.01
C SER A 168 6.71 -11.16 18.71
N ARG A 169 7.35 -12.30 18.96
CA ARG A 169 6.99 -13.19 20.06
C ARG A 169 8.08 -13.02 21.11
N GLU A 170 7.69 -12.39 22.21
CA GLU A 170 8.45 -12.39 23.46
C GLU A 170 8.67 -13.84 23.93
N LEU A 171 9.80 -14.02 24.61
CA LEU A 171 10.35 -15.28 25.12
C LEU A 171 9.41 -15.95 26.14
#